data_AF-A0A2S7T2D6-F1
#
_entry.id   AF-A0A2S7T2D6-F1
#
_cell.length_a   1.000
_cell.length_b   1.000
_cell.length_c   1.000
_cell.angle_alpha   90.00
_cell.angle_beta   90.00
_cell.angle_gamma   90.00
#
_symmetry.space_group_name_H-M   'P 1'
#
loop_
_entity.id
_entity.type
_entity.pdbx_description
1 polymer ?
#
loop_
_entity_poly.entity_id
_entity_poly.type
_entity_poly.pdbx_seq_one_letter_code
_entity_poly.pdbx_strand_id
1 'polypeptide(L)' 'MEQNITRLSRLMRISWQIQRTKRKTRSAALVAAWAILTNEDITVQYLTRKLNHDRPLTKRAEGQFVLFSNS' A
#
# COMPACT_ATOMS: atom_id res chain seq x y z
N MET A 1 13.36 10.01 2.16
CA MET A 1 13.01 10.55 0.82
C MET A 1 12.81 9.46 -0.25
N GLU A 2 13.63 8.41 -0.34
CA GLU A 2 13.49 7.35 -1.35
C GLU A 2 12.14 6.62 -1.37
N GLN A 3 11.53 6.36 -0.21
CA GLN A 3 10.28 5.61 -0.12
C GLN A 3 9.07 6.33 -0.77
N ASN A 4 9.10 7.67 -0.84
CA ASN A 4 8.03 8.43 -1.48
C ASN A 4 8.10 8.33 -3.02
N ILE A 5 9.30 8.28 -3.59
CA ILE A 5 9.52 8.18 -5.05
C ILE A 5 9.10 6.79 -5.55
N THR A 6 9.44 5.74 -4.80
CA THR A 6 9.04 4.36 -5.12
C THR A 6 7.53 4.18 -5.02
N ARG A 7 6.88 4.80 -4.02
CA ARG A 7 5.41 4.79 -3.89
C ARG A 7 4.70 5.50 -5.03
N LEU A 8 5.13 6.71 -5.38
CA LEU A 8 4.53 7.46 -6.49
C LEU A 8 4.66 6.67 -7.80
N SER A 9 5.85 6.08 -8.03
CA SER A 9 6.10 5.23 -9.20
C SER A 9 5.18 4.00 -9.22
N ARG A 10 4.96 3.35 -8.07
CA ARG A 10 4.07 2.20 -7.94
C ARG A 10 2.59 2.58 -8.16
N LEU A 11 2.12 3.68 -7.56
CA LEU A 11 0.78 4.24 -7.77
C LEU A 11 0.54 4.55 -9.26
N MET A 12 1.51 5.17 -9.93
CA MET A 12 1.44 5.50 -11.35
C MET A 12 1.40 4.24 -12.23
N ARG A 13 2.19 3.20 -11.92
CA ARG A 13 2.14 1.92 -12.64
C ARG A 13 0.78 1.23 -12.48
N ILE A 14 0.26 1.13 -11.26
CA ILE A 14 -1.04 0.49 -10.98
C ILE A 14 -2.17 1.27 -11.66
N SER A 15 -2.18 2.60 -11.53
CA SER A 15 -3.19 3.44 -12.20
C SER A 15 -3.15 3.31 -13.73
N TRP A 16 -1.96 3.23 -14.34
CA TRP A 16 -1.83 2.98 -15.77
C TRP A 16 -2.38 1.60 -16.19
N GLN A 17 -2.10 0.56 -15.41
CA GLN A 17 -2.64 -0.78 -15.65
C GLN A 17 -4.17 -0.80 -15.54
N ILE A 18 -4.75 -0.13 -14.52
CA ILE A 18 -6.20 -0.01 -14.35
C ILE A 18 -6.82 0.77 -15.53
N GLN A 19 -6.18 1.86 -15.94
CA GLN A 19 -6.63 2.65 -17.07
C GLN A 19 -6.71 1.81 -18.36
N ARG A 20 -5.70 0.99 -18.66
CA ARG A 20 -5.69 0.13 -19.85
C ARG A 20 -6.64 -1.06 -19.76
N THR A 21 -6.71 -1.72 -18.62
CA THR A 21 -7.53 -2.93 -18.44
C THR A 21 -9.02 -2.62 -18.30
N LYS A 22 -9.38 -1.53 -17.63
CA LYS A 22 -10.77 -1.17 -17.33
C LYS A 22 -11.32 -0.03 -18.19
N ARG A 23 -10.51 0.52 -19.11
CA ARG A 23 -10.85 1.65 -19.99
C ARG A 23 -11.49 2.84 -19.23
N LYS A 24 -10.97 3.13 -18.04
CA LYS A 24 -11.44 4.24 -17.19
C LYS A 24 -10.65 5.52 -17.48
N THR A 25 -11.19 6.65 -17.05
CA THR A 25 -10.46 7.92 -17.07
C THR A 25 -9.24 7.84 -16.13
N ARG A 26 -8.20 8.62 -16.45
CA ARG A 26 -6.97 8.65 -15.64
C ARG A 26 -7.24 8.98 -14.17
N SER A 27 -8.16 9.91 -13.90
CA SER A 27 -8.56 10.29 -12.54
C SER A 27 -9.19 9.12 -11.78
N ALA A 28 -10.16 8.42 -12.37
CA ALA A 28 -10.81 7.27 -11.75
C ALA A 28 -9.83 6.11 -11.51
N ALA A 29 -8.90 5.88 -12.45
CA ALA A 29 -7.87 4.86 -12.30
C ALA A 29 -6.86 5.19 -11.18
N LEU A 30 -6.55 6.47 -10.97
CA LEU A 30 -5.65 6.92 -9.91
C LEU A 30 -6.30 6.77 -8.54
N VAL A 31 -7.57 7.14 -8.40
CA VAL A 31 -8.34 6.93 -7.16
C VAL A 31 -8.42 5.44 -6.81
N ALA A 32 -8.71 4.58 -7.78
CA ALA A 32 -8.74 3.13 -7.57
C ALA A 32 -7.37 2.57 -7.17
N ALA A 33 -6.29 3.00 -7.83
CA ALA A 33 -4.92 2.59 -7.48
C ALA A 33 -4.55 3.03 -6.05
N TRP A 34 -4.98 4.23 -5.64
CA TRP A 34 -4.76 4.73 -4.29
C TRP A 34 -5.49 3.88 -3.25
N ALA A 35 -6.76 3.55 -3.49
CA ALA A 35 -7.55 2.69 -2.61
C ALA A 35 -6.96 1.27 -2.48
N ILE A 36 -6.42 0.71 -3.55
CA ILE A 36 -5.75 -0.60 -3.52
C ILE A 36 -4.50 -0.54 -2.64
N LEU A 37 -3.65 0.46 -2.82
CA LEU A 37 -2.42 0.62 -2.03
C LEU A 37 -2.71 0.86 -0.54
N THR A 38 -3.76 1.61 -0.20
CA THR A 38 -4.16 1.80 1.20
C THR A 38 -4.74 0.54 1.80
N ASN A 39 -5.53 -0.22 1.04
CA ASN A 39 -6.08 -1.48 1.52
C ASN A 39 -5.00 -2.55 1.71
N GLU A 40 -4.00 -2.61 0.83
CA GLU A 40 -2.85 -3.51 0.96
C GLU A 40 -2.14 -3.31 2.31
N ASP A 41 -1.90 -2.05 2.70
CA ASP A 41 -1.27 -1.67 3.97
C ASP A 41 -2.09 -2.15 5.19
N ILE A 42 -3.40 -1.92 5.16
CA ILE A 42 -4.34 -2.37 6.22
C ILE A 42 -4.38 -3.90 6.30
N THR A 43 -4.41 -4.57 5.14
CA THR A 43 -4.55 -6.04 5.08
C THR A 43 -3.30 -6.72 5.60
N VAL A 44 -2.11 -6.22 5.22
CA VAL A 44 -0.84 -6.72 5.74
C VAL A 44 -0.76 -6.51 7.24
N GLN A 45 -1.10 -5.32 7.75
CA GLN A 45 -1.12 -5.06 9.19
C GLN A 45 -2.08 -5.98 9.95
N TYR A 46 -3.30 -6.19 9.42
CA TYR A 46 -4.29 -7.07 10.02
C TYR A 46 -3.83 -8.54 10.05
N LEU A 47 -3.30 -9.05 8.93
CA LEU A 47 -2.80 -10.42 8.83
C LEU A 47 -1.60 -10.65 9.75
N THR A 48 -0.67 -9.70 9.81
CA THR A 48 0.47 -9.77 10.74
C THR A 48 -0.01 -9.88 12.18
N ARG A 49 -0.98 -9.05 12.61
CA ARG A 49 -1.55 -9.10 13.96
C ARG A 49 -2.24 -10.45 14.23
N LYS A 50 -2.99 -10.96 13.26
CA LYS A 50 -3.70 -12.25 13.37
C LYS A 50 -2.75 -13.45 13.48
N LEU A 51 -1.69 -13.48 12.67
CA LEU A 51 -0.76 -14.60 12.60
C LEU A 51 0.27 -14.60 13.73
N ASN A 52 0.54 -13.46 14.35
CA ASN A 52 1.50 -13.32 15.46
C ASN A 52 0.81 -13.13 16.83
N HIS A 53 -0.39 -13.67 17.03
CA HIS A 53 -1.15 -13.49 18.28
C HIS A 53 -0.41 -13.91 19.55
N ASP A 54 0.51 -14.89 19.45
CA ASP A 54 1.31 -15.41 20.58
C ASP A 54 2.65 -14.68 20.79
N ARG A 55 3.05 -13.80 19.87
CA ARG A 55 4.35 -13.10 19.95
C ARG A 55 4.12 -11.60 19.78
N PRO A 56 4.43 -10.77 20.80
CA PRO A 56 4.34 -9.33 20.63
C PRO A 56 5.24 -8.90 19.47
N LEU A 57 4.65 -8.26 18.47
CA LEU A 57 5.38 -7.70 17.35
C LEU A 57 6.42 -6.73 17.90
N THR A 58 7.69 -6.94 17.56
CA THR A 58 8.74 -6.00 17.93
C THR A 58 8.38 -4.63 17.31
N LYS A 59 8.64 -3.50 17.99
CA LYS A 59 8.37 -2.14 17.46
C LYS A 59 8.94 -1.90 16.05
N ARG A 60 10.01 -2.63 15.67
CA ARG A 60 10.58 -2.66 14.31
C ARG A 60 9.67 -3.31 13.26
N ALA A 61 8.98 -4.39 13.63
CA ALA A 61 8.05 -5.10 12.76
C ALA A 61 6.80 -4.23 12.52
N GLU A 62 6.30 -3.54 13.53
CA GLU A 62 5.17 -2.61 13.39
C GLU A 62 5.43 -1.51 12.34
N GLY A 63 6.65 -0.96 12.29
CA GLY A 63 7.06 0.02 11.26
C GLY A 63 7.45 -0.59 9.90
N GLN A 64 7.61 -1.91 9.81
CA GLN A 64 7.91 -2.62 8.55
C GLN A 64 6.66 -2.88 7.72
N PHE A 65 5.52 -3.05 8.39
CA PHE A 65 4.23 -3.31 7.73
C PHE A 65 3.46 -2.05 7.39
N VAL A 66 3.89 -0.90 7.90
CA VAL A 66 3.33 0.40 7.55
C VAL A 66 4.22 0.96 6.45
N LEU A 67 3.70 1.02 5.22
CA LEU A 67 4.40 1.66 4.10
C LEU A 67 4.64 3.17 4.35
N PHE A 68 4.05 3.72 5.41
CA PHE A 68 4.10 5.10 5.89
C PHE A 68 4.75 5.21 7.27
N SER A 69 6.07 5.08 7.38
CA SER A 69 6.74 5.63 8.55
C SER A 69 6.84 7.14 8.38
N ASN A 70 6.04 7.91 9.14
CA ASN A 70 6.29 9.34 9.31
C ASN A 70 7.62 9.48 10.06
N SER A 71 8.66 9.87 9.33
CA SER A 71 9.93 10.37 9.87
C SER A 71 9.73 11.73 10.51
#